data_AF-A0A5N5SMN1-F1
#
_entry.id   AF-A0A5N5SMN1-F1
#
_cell.length_a   1.000
_cell.length_b   1.000
_cell.length_c   1.000
_cell.angle_alpha   90.00
_cell.angle_beta   90.00
_cell.angle_gamma   90.00
#
_symmetry.space_group_name_H-M   'P 1'
#
loop_
_entity.id
_entity.type
_entity.pdbx_description
1 polymer ?
#
loop_
_entity_poly.entity_id
_entity_poly.type
_entity_poly.pdbx_seq_one_letter_code
_entity_poly.pdbx_strand_id
1 'polypeptide(L)' 'MWEDTRNCAGGRWIINLSKNQRATELDNFWMEMLLLLIGEAFDQDSEEVCGAVVNVRAKGDKVGVWTRDAQNAAGILKIG' A
#
# COMPACT_ATOMS: atom_id res chain seq x y z
N MET A 1 1.05 12.21 -4.44
CA MET A 1 2.52 12.42 -4.28
C MET A 1 2.79 12.62 -2.79
N TRP A 2 4.03 12.52 -2.28
CA TRP A 2 4.28 12.64 -0.83
C TRP A 2 4.02 14.07 -0.31
N GLU A 3 4.03 15.03 -1.23
CA GLU A 3 3.71 16.45 -1.01
C GLU A 3 2.20 16.71 -0.84
N ASP A 4 1.33 15.75 -1.17
CA ASP A 4 -0.11 15.89 -0.96
C ASP A 4 -0.41 16.01 0.53
N THR A 5 -1.32 16.92 0.90
CA THR A 5 -1.68 17.17 2.31
C THR A 5 -2.19 15.92 3.02
N ARG A 6 -2.70 14.93 2.28
CA ARG A 6 -3.14 13.65 2.84
C ARG A 6 -2.01 12.64 3.02
N ASN A 7 -0.87 12.82 2.38
CA ASN A 7 0.27 11.89 2.45
C ASN A 7 1.45 12.43 3.27
N CYS A 8 1.58 13.75 3.41
CA CYS A 8 2.80 14.39 3.90
C CYS A 8 3.12 14.10 5.38
N ALA A 9 2.10 13.81 6.19
CA ALA A 9 2.25 13.39 7.58
C ALA A 9 2.17 11.85 7.76
N GLY A 10 2.01 11.14 6.65
CA GLY A 10 1.69 9.72 6.61
C GLY A 10 2.90 8.83 6.35
N GLY A 11 2.61 7.65 5.84
CA GLY A 11 3.61 6.65 5.52
C GLY A 11 3.10 5.65 4.50
N ARG A 12 3.86 4.57 4.29
CA ARG A 12 3.39 3.45 3.48
C ARG A 12 3.91 2.11 3.99
N TRP A 13 3.05 1.11 3.94
CA TRP A 13 3.46 -0.29 3.99
C TRP A 13 4.04 -0.69 2.63
N ILE A 14 5.07 -1.52 2.63
CA ILE A 14 5.80 -1.91 1.42
C ILE A 14 6.10 -3.40 1.45
N ILE A 15 5.55 -4.11 0.46
CA ILE A 15 5.97 -5.47 0.10
C ILE A 15 7.05 -5.33 -0.98
N ASN A 16 8.22 -5.94 -0.74
CA ASN A 16 9.30 -6.00 -1.71
C ASN A 16 9.30 -7.37 -2.38
N LEU A 17 9.29 -7.39 -3.71
CA LEU A 17 9.30 -8.58 -4.54
C LEU A 17 10.65 -8.69 -5.25
N SER A 18 11.26 -9.87 -5.21
CA SER A 18 12.44 -10.14 -6.02
C SER A 18 12.06 -10.34 -7.49
N LYS A 19 13.00 -10.15 -8.41
CA LYS A 19 12.73 -10.19 -9.86
C LYS A 19 12.09 -11.52 -10.33
N ASN A 20 12.43 -12.64 -9.71
CA ASN A 20 11.88 -13.96 -10.01
C ASN A 20 10.40 -14.09 -9.60
N GLN A 21 9.91 -13.29 -8.65
CA GLN A 21 8.51 -13.31 -8.22
C GLN A 21 7.58 -12.49 -9.11
N ARG A 22 8.12 -11.66 -10.03
CA ARG A 22 7.29 -10.78 -10.87
C ARG A 22 6.22 -11.55 -11.65
N ALA A 23 6.61 -12.66 -12.25
CA ALA A 23 5.74 -13.42 -13.13
C ALA A 23 4.66 -14.24 -12.38
N THR A 24 4.82 -14.46 -11.08
CA THR A 24 3.91 -15.31 -10.29
C THR A 24 3.14 -14.53 -9.23
N GLU A 25 3.74 -13.52 -8.61
CA GLU A 25 3.18 -12.84 -7.43
C GLU A 25 2.72 -11.40 -7.71
N LEU A 26 3.39 -10.66 -8.59
CA LEU A 26 3.19 -9.20 -8.69
C LEU A 26 1.74 -8.85 -9.04
N ASP A 27 1.18 -9.51 -10.06
CA ASP A 27 -0.18 -9.24 -10.51
C ASP A 27 -1.21 -9.68 -9.48
N ASN A 28 -0.96 -10.78 -8.75
CA ASN A 28 -1.83 -11.24 -7.67
C ASN A 28 -1.86 -10.23 -6.52
N PHE A 29 -0.69 -9.81 -6.02
CA PHE A 29 -0.62 -8.81 -4.94
C PHE A 29 -1.19 -7.47 -5.36
N TRP A 30 -0.98 -7.05 -6.61
CA TRP A 30 -1.57 -5.81 -7.11
C TRP A 30 -3.09 -5.91 -7.23
N MET A 31 -3.62 -7.02 -7.75
CA MET A 31 -5.05 -7.25 -7.85
C MET A 31 -5.71 -7.29 -6.47
N GLU A 32 -5.16 -8.07 -5.53
CA GLU A 32 -5.67 -8.14 -4.16
C GLU A 32 -5.67 -6.75 -3.50
N MET A 33 -4.60 -5.96 -3.70
CA MET A 33 -4.54 -4.61 -3.17
C MET A 33 -5.62 -3.69 -3.76
N LEU A 34 -5.88 -3.77 -5.06
CA LEU A 34 -6.97 -3.01 -5.67
C LEU A 34 -8.34 -3.43 -5.11
N LEU A 35 -8.57 -4.74 -4.92
CA LEU A 35 -9.81 -5.25 -4.35
C LEU A 35 -10.02 -4.81 -2.89
N LEU A 36 -8.96 -4.83 -2.07
CA LEU A 36 -9.02 -4.35 -0.69
C LEU A 36 -9.36 -2.85 -0.62
N LEU A 37 -8.79 -2.04 -1.52
CA LEU A 37 -9.06 -0.60 -1.57
C LEU A 37 -10.51 -0.31 -1.98
N ILE A 38 -10.96 -0.81 -3.14
CA ILE A 38 -12.31 -0.51 -3.63
C ILE A 38 -13.41 -1.16 -2.78
N GLY A 39 -13.06 -2.22 -2.06
CA GLY A 39 -13.95 -2.92 -1.13
C GLY A 39 -14.02 -2.28 0.25
N GLU A 40 -13.25 -1.23 0.54
CA GLU A 40 -13.16 -0.60 1.86
C GLU A 40 -12.91 -1.66 2.96
N ALA A 41 -11.98 -2.59 2.70
CA ALA A 41 -11.82 -3.81 3.48
C ALA A 41 -11.13 -3.62 4.85
N PHE A 42 -10.83 -2.37 5.25
CA PHE A 42 -10.18 -2.04 6.52
C PHE A 42 -11.16 -1.51 7.58
N ASP A 43 -12.47 -1.69 7.35
CA ASP A 43 -13.56 -1.18 8.20
C ASP A 43 -13.45 0.34 8.41
N GLN A 44 -13.54 0.80 9.66
CA GLN A 44 -13.39 2.21 10.05
C GLN A 44 -12.02 2.81 9.69
N ASP A 45 -10.99 1.98 9.48
CA ASP A 45 -9.63 2.46 9.19
C ASP A 45 -9.42 2.70 7.68
N SER A 46 -10.43 2.41 6.83
CA SER A 46 -10.32 2.63 5.38
C SER A 46 -10.16 4.11 5.03
N GLU A 47 -10.67 5.04 5.85
CA GLU A 47 -10.49 6.49 5.67
C GLU A 47 -9.03 6.96 5.85
N GLU A 48 -8.22 6.16 6.57
CA GLU A 48 -6.80 6.39 6.76
C GLU A 48 -5.98 6.01 5.52
N VAL A 49 -6.55 5.20 4.61
CA VAL A 49 -5.87 4.78 3.40
C VAL A 49 -5.96 5.86 2.32
N CYS A 50 -4.81 6.28 1.81
CA CYS A 50 -4.72 7.28 0.74
C CYS A 50 -4.68 6.66 -0.66
N GLY A 51 -4.26 5.39 -0.76
CA GLY A 51 -4.21 4.62 -2.00
C GLY A 51 -3.03 3.66 -2.05
N ALA A 52 -2.87 2.94 -3.15
CA ALA A 52 -1.76 2.01 -3.35
C ALA A 52 -0.89 2.40 -4.56
N VAL A 53 0.34 1.90 -4.56
CA VAL A 53 1.35 2.13 -5.58
C VAL A 53 2.04 0.82 -5.90
N VAL A 54 2.17 0.53 -7.19
CA VAL A 54 3.10 -0.48 -7.72
C VAL A 54 4.31 0.19 -8.36
N ASN A 55 5.51 -0.29 -8.05
CA ASN A 55 6.76 0.16 -8.63
C ASN A 55 7.48 -1.00 -9.30
N VAL A 56 7.37 -1.09 -10.62
CA VAL A 56 8.09 -2.09 -11.41
C VAL A 56 9.53 -1.60 -11.65
N ARG A 57 10.55 -2.36 -11.24
CA ARG A 57 11.97 -1.95 -11.37
C ARG A 57 12.89 -3.13 -11.72
N ALA A 58 14.04 -2.86 -12.31
CA ALA A 58 14.96 -3.93 -12.75
C ALA A 58 15.49 -4.82 -11.60
N LYS A 59 15.68 -4.25 -10.40
CA LYS A 59 16.25 -4.96 -9.24
C LYS A 59 15.22 -5.70 -8.38
N GLY A 60 13.93 -5.51 -8.64
CA GLY A 60 12.83 -6.01 -7.81
C GLY A 60 11.70 -5.01 -7.74
N ASP A 61 10.49 -5.51 -7.55
CA ASP A 61 9.28 -4.71 -7.58
C ASP A 61 8.83 -4.35 -6.17
N LYS A 62 7.99 -3.33 -6.06
CA LYS A 62 7.38 -2.95 -4.79
C LYS A 62 5.90 -2.74 -4.99
N VAL A 63 5.11 -3.28 -4.08
CA VAL A 63 3.69 -2.94 -3.90
C VAL A 63 3.58 -2.28 -2.54
N GLY A 64 2.83 -1.19 -2.44
CA GLY A 64 2.65 -0.52 -1.15
C GLY A 64 1.37 0.26 -1.06
N VAL A 65 0.85 0.39 0.16
CA VAL A 65 -0.35 1.15 0.50
C VAL A 65 0.05 2.34 1.36
N TRP A 66 -0.43 3.53 1.00
CA TRP A 66 -0.18 4.78 1.72
C TRP A 66 -1.25 4.99 2.79
N THR A 67 -0.80 5.36 3.98
CA THR A 67 -1.65 5.77 5.11
C THR A 67 -1.45 7.27 5.39
N ARG A 68 -2.48 7.91 5.92
CA ARG A 68 -2.58 9.37 6.05
C ARG A 68 -1.75 9.95 7.20
N ASP A 69 -1.75 9.28 8.35
CA ASP A 69 -1.13 9.76 9.57
C ASP A 69 -0.20 8.71 10.16
N ALA A 70 1.09 9.03 10.24
CA ALA A 70 2.11 8.16 10.84
C ALA A 70 1.98 8.03 12.37
N GLN A 71 1.20 8.91 13.02
CA GLN A 71 0.99 8.88 14.48
C GLN A 71 -0.15 7.94 14.89
N ASN A 72 -1.04 7.57 13.96
CA ASN A 72 -2.10 6.59 14.21
C ASN A 72 -1.56 5.15 14.17
N ALA A 73 -0.69 4.80 15.14
CA ALA A 73 0.00 3.52 15.17
C ALA A 73 -0.95 2.31 15.17
N ALA A 74 -2.10 2.41 15.84
CA ALA A 74 -3.09 1.34 15.91
C ALA A 74 -3.75 1.09 14.55
N GLY A 75 -4.22 2.14 13.87
CA GLY A 75 -4.80 2.03 12.53
C GLY A 75 -3.79 1.52 11.51
N ILE A 76 -2.57 2.05 11.54
CA ILE A 76 -1.47 1.61 10.65
C ILE A 76 -1.18 0.12 10.84
N LEU A 77 -1.13 -0.36 12.09
CA LEU A 77 -0.86 -1.76 12.40
C LEU A 77 -2.02 -2.68 12.01
N LYS A 78 -3.26 -2.19 12.03
CA LYS A 78 -4.42 -2.97 11.57
C LYS A 78 -4.50 -3.07 10.05
N ILE A 79 -4.06 -2.03 9.34
CA ILE A 79 -4.03 -2.00 7.86
C ILE A 79 -2.92 -2.90 7.29
N GLY A 80 -1.78 -3.02 7.99
CA GLY A 80 -0.61 -3.80 7.56
C GLY A 80 -0.65 -5.26 7.99
#